data_AF-A0A3C0G6T8-F1
#
_entry.id   AF-A0A3C0G6T8-F1
#
_cell.length_a   1.000
_cell.length_b   1.000
_cell.length_c   1.000
_cell.angle_alpha   90.00
_cell.angle_beta   90.00
_cell.angle_gamma   90.00
#
_symmetry.space_group_name_H-M   'P 1'
#
loop_
_entity.id
_entity.type
_entity.pdbx_description
1 polymer ?
#
loop_
_entity_poly.entity_id
_entity_poly.type
_entity_poly.pdbx_seq_one_letter_code
_entity_poly.pdbx_strand_id
1 'polypeptide(L)'
;PDLQEAEALEALDGALKAYDKGQGVWPTMHVKDRIECMEVFVSKMKTKRQEVVKLLMWEIGKSLPDSQIEFDRTVEYIEDTIEDYKQLDRDAAKFTKHDGVYAHIKRGPLGVVLCLGPYNYPLNETFALLIPAIIMGNTTIFKPAKHG
;
A
#
# COMPACT_ATOMS: atom_id res chain seq x y z
N PRO A 1 -9.94 12.41 -15.18
CA PRO A 1 -10.53 11.26 -15.91
C PRO A 1 -11.89 10.88 -15.31
N ASP A 2 -12.95 10.88 -16.12
CA ASP A 2 -14.21 10.27 -15.68
C ASP A 2 -13.99 8.75 -15.70
N LEU A 3 -13.74 8.17 -14.52
CA LEU A 3 -13.64 6.72 -14.31
C LEU A 3 -15.07 6.16 -14.34
N GLN A 4 -15.54 5.78 -15.53
CA GLN A 4 -16.90 5.29 -15.75
C GLN A 4 -17.00 3.80 -15.37
N GLU A 5 -18.18 3.22 -15.54
CA GLU A 5 -18.47 1.83 -15.18
C GLU A 5 -17.51 0.84 -15.86
N ALA A 6 -17.19 1.07 -17.14
CA ALA A 6 -16.32 0.19 -17.90
C ALA A 6 -14.89 0.12 -17.32
N GLU A 7 -14.27 1.26 -17.03
CA GLU A 7 -12.92 1.30 -16.45
C GLU A 7 -12.90 0.75 -15.02
N ALA A 8 -13.98 0.96 -14.26
CA ALA A 8 -14.12 0.41 -12.92
C ALA A 8 -14.21 -1.12 -12.93
N LEU A 9 -14.97 -1.69 -13.87
CA LEU A 9 -15.08 -3.14 -14.05
C LEU A 9 -13.78 -3.75 -14.56
N GLU A 10 -13.06 -3.07 -15.45
CA GLU A 10 -11.74 -3.51 -15.92
C GLU A 10 -10.71 -3.55 -14.78
N ALA A 11 -10.65 -2.49 -13.96
CA ALA A 11 -9.79 -2.46 -12.78
C ALA A 11 -10.15 -3.58 -11.78
N LEU A 12 -11.44 -3.85 -11.59
CA LEU A 12 -11.92 -4.93 -10.73
C LEU A 12 -11.53 -6.31 -11.26
N ASP A 13 -11.73 -6.57 -12.56
CA ASP A 13 -11.34 -7.84 -13.18
C ASP A 13 -9.83 -8.07 -13.08
N GLY A 14 -9.03 -7.04 -13.37
CA GLY A 14 -7.58 -7.10 -13.21
C GLY A 14 -7.15 -7.44 -11.78
N ALA A 15 -7.76 -6.80 -10.77
CA ALA A 15 -7.44 -7.06 -9.37
C ALA A 15 -7.89 -8.44 -8.89
N LEU A 16 -9.08 -8.90 -9.32
CA LEU A 16 -9.59 -10.25 -9.03
C LEU A 16 -8.72 -11.33 -9.66
N LYS A 17 -8.30 -11.12 -10.92
CA LYS A 17 -7.39 -12.03 -11.64
C LYS A 17 -6.01 -12.08 -11.00
N ALA A 18 -5.47 -10.94 -10.57
CA ALA A 18 -4.19 -10.90 -9.88
C ALA A 18 -4.26 -11.56 -8.48
N TYR A 19 -5.42 -11.49 -7.81
CA TYR A 19 -5.64 -12.15 -6.52
C TYR A 19 -5.84 -13.66 -6.68
N ASP A 20 -6.56 -14.07 -7.72
CA ASP A 20 -6.86 -15.47 -8.07
C ASP A 20 -7.31 -16.31 -6.86
N LYS A 21 -8.33 -15.83 -6.15
CA LYS A 21 -8.86 -16.47 -4.92
C LYS A 21 -7.77 -16.77 -3.88
N GLY A 22 -6.74 -15.92 -3.81
CA GLY A 22 -5.61 -16.05 -2.90
C GLY A 22 -4.48 -16.94 -3.42
N GLN A 23 -4.56 -17.45 -4.66
CA GLN A 23 -3.53 -18.27 -5.30
C GLN A 23 -2.65 -17.52 -6.28
N GLY A 24 -2.95 -16.23 -6.52
CA GLY A 24 -2.17 -15.40 -7.43
C GLY A 24 -0.76 -15.14 -6.91
N VAL A 25 0.13 -14.71 -7.81
CA VAL A 25 1.56 -14.50 -7.52
C VAL A 25 1.77 -13.62 -6.29
N TRP A 26 1.02 -12.51 -6.17
CA TRP A 26 1.16 -11.55 -5.06
C TRP A 26 0.67 -12.08 -3.70
N PRO A 27 -0.57 -12.61 -3.55
CA PRO A 27 -1.03 -13.14 -2.28
C PRO A 27 -0.23 -14.36 -1.78
N THR A 28 0.36 -15.15 -2.67
CA THR A 28 1.21 -16.31 -2.29
C THR A 28 2.69 -15.98 -2.15
N MET A 29 3.12 -14.77 -2.55
CA MET A 29 4.51 -14.34 -2.45
C MET A 29 5.01 -14.41 -1.01
N HIS A 30 6.29 -14.70 -0.80
CA HIS A 30 6.85 -14.65 0.55
C HIS A 30 6.85 -13.22 1.08
N VAL A 31 6.65 -13.08 2.39
CA VAL A 31 6.63 -11.78 3.08
C VAL A 31 7.89 -10.97 2.78
N LYS A 32 9.05 -11.63 2.83
CA LYS A 32 10.35 -11.03 2.50
C LYS A 32 10.37 -10.41 1.10
N ASP A 33 9.87 -11.12 0.09
CA ASP A 33 9.93 -10.67 -1.30
C ASP A 33 8.97 -9.48 -1.52
N ARG A 34 7.81 -9.46 -0.85
CA ARG A 34 6.91 -8.29 -0.86
C ARG A 34 7.53 -7.07 -0.19
N ILE A 35 8.25 -7.28 0.92
CA ILE A 35 9.00 -6.22 1.60
C ILE A 35 10.07 -5.66 0.66
N GLU A 36 10.84 -6.50 -0.01
CA GLU A 36 11.86 -6.08 -0.98
C GLU A 36 11.25 -5.27 -2.12
N CYS A 37 10.10 -5.68 -2.66
CA CYS A 37 9.37 -4.89 -3.66
C CYS A 37 9.01 -3.49 -3.13
N MET A 38 8.56 -3.39 -1.87
CA MET A 38 8.20 -2.12 -1.25
C MET A 38 9.42 -1.25 -0.95
N GLU A 39 10.53 -1.83 -0.52
CA GLU A 39 11.80 -1.13 -0.31
C GLU A 39 12.34 -0.54 -1.64
N VAL A 40 12.22 -1.30 -2.74
CA VAL A 40 12.55 -0.80 -4.08
C VAL A 40 11.62 0.33 -4.49
N PHE A 41 10.31 0.21 -4.20
CA PHE A 41 9.33 1.26 -4.48
C PHE A 41 9.65 2.56 -3.75
N VAL A 42 9.85 2.53 -2.42
CA VAL A 42 10.13 3.74 -1.63
C VAL A 42 11.47 4.37 -2.01
N SER A 43 12.48 3.56 -2.34
CA SER A 43 13.77 4.04 -2.86
C SER A 43 13.60 4.82 -4.16
N LYS A 44 12.83 4.28 -5.11
CA LYS A 44 12.50 4.98 -6.37
C LYS A 44 11.65 6.22 -6.13
N MET A 45 10.67 6.16 -5.23
CA MET A 45 9.82 7.29 -4.87
C MET A 45 10.65 8.47 -4.37
N LYS A 46 11.62 8.24 -3.47
CA LYS A 46 12.54 9.28 -2.97
C LYS A 46 13.25 10.05 -4.09
N THR A 47 13.62 9.38 -5.19
CA THR A 47 14.24 10.04 -6.36
C THR A 47 13.31 11.01 -7.09
N LYS A 48 11.99 10.84 -6.92
CA LYS A 48 10.94 11.65 -7.57
C LYS A 48 10.43 12.79 -6.69
N ARG A 49 11.04 13.03 -5.51
CA ARG A 49 10.61 14.05 -4.55
C ARG A 49 10.28 15.40 -5.20
N GLN A 50 11.21 15.98 -5.97
CA GLN A 50 11.01 17.31 -6.57
C GLN A 50 9.84 17.34 -7.56
N GLU A 51 9.67 16.26 -8.33
CA GLU A 51 8.59 16.13 -9.30
C GLU A 51 7.23 16.03 -8.61
N VAL A 52 7.10 15.16 -7.60
CA VAL A 52 5.86 14.96 -6.85
C VAL A 52 5.49 16.19 -6.02
N VAL A 53 6.46 16.81 -5.34
CA VAL A 53 6.22 18.06 -4.60
C VAL A 53 5.69 19.16 -5.52
N LYS A 54 6.26 19.28 -6.73
CA LYS A 54 5.77 20.26 -7.70
C LYS A 54 4.33 19.93 -8.14
N LEU A 55 3.99 18.67 -8.40
CA LEU A 55 2.63 18.26 -8.74
C LEU A 55 1.64 18.58 -7.61
N LEU A 56 1.99 18.30 -6.36
CA LEU A 56 1.17 18.67 -5.19
C LEU A 56 0.90 20.18 -5.13
N MET A 57 1.88 21.02 -5.46
CA MET A 57 1.66 22.47 -5.51
C MET A 57 0.68 22.88 -6.62
N TRP A 58 0.79 22.27 -7.82
CA TRP A 58 0.02 22.70 -8.99
C TRP A 58 -1.38 22.11 -9.06
N GLU A 59 -1.57 20.88 -8.60
CA GLU A 59 -2.88 20.24 -8.59
C GLU A 59 -3.74 20.83 -7.49
N ILE A 60 -3.30 20.72 -6.22
CA ILE A 60 -4.12 21.08 -5.05
C ILE A 60 -3.78 22.45 -4.44
N GLY A 61 -2.91 23.24 -5.06
CA GLY A 61 -2.59 24.60 -4.61
C GLY A 61 -1.85 24.69 -3.28
N LYS A 62 -1.17 23.62 -2.83
CA LYS A 62 -0.40 23.64 -1.58
C LYS A 62 0.86 24.51 -1.68
N SER A 63 1.27 25.06 -0.53
CA SER A 63 2.55 25.75 -0.43
C SER A 63 3.71 24.77 -0.65
N LEU A 64 4.87 25.27 -1.09
CA LEU A 64 6.07 24.43 -1.25
C LEU A 64 6.47 23.73 0.06
N PRO A 65 6.53 24.42 1.23
CA PRO A 65 6.83 23.76 2.51
C PRO A 65 5.82 22.65 2.85
N ASP A 66 4.52 22.89 2.70
CA ASP A 66 3.49 21.89 3.03
C ASP A 66 3.56 20.67 2.11
N SER A 67 3.83 20.90 0.82
CA SER A 67 3.98 19.83 -0.17
C SER A 67 5.21 18.97 0.11
N GLN A 68 6.31 19.58 0.56
CA GLN A 68 7.51 18.86 1.00
C GLN A 68 7.24 18.02 2.24
N ILE A 69 6.58 18.61 3.25
CA ILE A 69 6.22 17.90 4.49
C ILE A 69 5.31 16.70 4.19
N GLU A 70 4.30 16.85 3.32
CA GLU A 70 3.43 15.73 2.95
C GLU A 70 4.23 14.60 2.28
N PHE A 71 5.10 14.93 1.33
CA PHE A 71 5.93 13.94 0.66
C PHE A 71 6.84 13.20 1.64
N ASP A 72 7.56 13.95 2.48
CA ASP A 72 8.54 13.38 3.40
C ASP A 72 7.85 12.51 4.46
N ARG A 73 6.69 12.93 4.99
CA ARG A 73 5.87 12.12 5.90
C ARG A 73 5.31 10.87 5.26
N THR A 74 4.91 10.94 3.99
CA THR A 74 4.42 9.76 3.28
C THR A 74 5.52 8.72 3.15
N VAL A 75 6.74 9.16 2.84
CA VAL A 75 7.90 8.27 2.74
C VAL A 75 8.23 7.65 4.10
N GLU A 76 8.28 8.45 5.17
CA GLU A 76 8.49 7.97 6.55
C GLU A 76 7.43 6.93 6.93
N TYR A 77 6.16 7.20 6.65
CA TYR A 77 5.06 6.27 6.92
C TYR A 77 5.23 4.91 6.21
N ILE A 78 5.72 4.91 4.96
CA ILE A 78 5.98 3.66 4.22
C ILE A 78 7.11 2.87 4.90
N GLU A 79 8.18 3.55 5.31
CA GLU A 79 9.32 2.93 5.98
C GLU A 79 8.92 2.34 7.34
N ASP A 80 8.15 3.08 8.14
CA ASP A 80 7.59 2.59 9.39
C ASP A 80 6.69 1.37 9.17
N THR A 81 5.83 1.41 8.15
CA THR A 81 4.94 0.29 7.80
C THR A 81 5.73 -0.96 7.40
N ILE A 82 6.87 -0.80 6.70
CA ILE A 82 7.77 -1.91 6.37
C ILE A 82 8.36 -2.52 7.65
N GLU A 83 8.83 -1.69 8.59
CA GLU A 83 9.42 -2.17 9.84
C GLU A 83 8.40 -2.86 10.75
N ASP A 84 7.19 -2.31 10.85
CA ASP A 84 6.07 -2.92 11.56
C ASP A 84 5.72 -4.29 10.95
N TYR A 85 5.73 -4.38 9.62
CA TYR A 85 5.44 -5.66 8.95
C TYR A 85 6.55 -6.69 9.16
N LYS A 86 7.82 -6.28 9.12
CA LYS A 86 8.96 -7.13 9.49
C LYS A 86 8.82 -7.66 10.92
N GLN A 87 8.42 -6.80 11.86
CA GLN A 87 8.19 -7.20 13.25
C GLN A 87 7.04 -8.20 13.36
N LEU A 88 5.94 -7.94 12.66
CA LEU A 88 4.77 -8.81 12.64
C LEU A 88 5.08 -10.21 12.07
N ASP A 89 5.93 -10.30 11.04
CA ASP A 89 6.40 -11.57 10.47
C ASP A 89 7.32 -12.33 11.45
N ARG A 90 8.24 -11.62 12.12
CA ARG A 90 9.09 -12.21 13.18
C ARG A 90 8.26 -12.79 14.33
N ASP A 91 7.20 -12.09 14.74
CA ASP A 91 6.32 -12.56 15.80
C ASP A 91 5.47 -13.76 15.36
N ALA A 92 5.05 -13.79 14.09
CA ALA A 92 4.33 -14.93 13.52
C ALA A 92 5.18 -16.21 13.49
N ALA A 93 6.51 -16.11 13.36
CA ALA A 93 7.41 -17.27 13.36
C ALA A 93 7.49 -18.02 14.71
N LYS A 94 6.95 -17.44 15.80
CA LYS A 94 6.96 -18.04 17.14
C LYS A 94 5.83 -19.05 17.29
N PHE A 95 6.13 -20.19 17.93
CA PHE A 95 5.12 -21.16 18.35
C PHE A 95 4.76 -20.93 19.81
N THR A 96 3.47 -20.79 20.09
CA THR A 96 2.97 -20.75 21.47
C THR A 96 2.63 -22.17 21.91
N LYS A 97 3.10 -22.58 23.09
CA LYS A 97 2.82 -23.91 23.66
C LYS A 97 1.97 -23.75 24.92
N HIS A 98 0.83 -24.44 24.96
CA HIS A 98 -0.02 -24.55 26.15
C HIS A 98 -0.55 -25.97 26.24
N ASP A 99 -0.39 -26.63 27.39
CA ASP A 99 -0.85 -28.00 27.65
C ASP A 99 -0.51 -29.03 26.56
N GLY A 100 0.70 -28.93 25.99
CA GLY A 100 1.16 -29.85 24.94
C GLY A 100 0.66 -29.55 23.52
N VAL A 101 -0.22 -28.56 23.34
CA VAL A 101 -0.66 -28.08 22.03
C VAL A 101 0.26 -26.96 21.53
N TYR A 102 0.69 -27.06 20.27
CA TYR A 102 1.44 -26.03 19.57
C TYR A 102 0.48 -25.18 18.73
N ALA A 103 0.46 -23.87 18.97
CA ALA A 103 -0.29 -22.90 18.18
C ALA A 103 0.67 -22.02 17.38
N HIS A 104 0.35 -21.80 16.11
CA HIS A 104 1.07 -20.93 15.20
C HIS A 104 0.07 -19.95 14.59
N ILE A 105 0.31 -18.66 14.77
CA ILE A 105 -0.58 -17.61 14.27
C ILE A 105 0.09 -16.96 13.06
N LYS A 106 -0.57 -17.04 11.91
CA LYS A 106 -0.17 -16.34 10.69
C LYS A 106 -1.28 -15.41 10.22
N ARG A 107 -0.88 -14.27 9.65
CA ARG A 107 -1.80 -13.35 8.97
C ARG A 107 -1.65 -13.53 7.46
N GLY A 108 -2.77 -13.69 6.78
CA GLY A 108 -2.84 -13.79 5.33
C GLY A 108 -3.63 -12.63 4.72
N PRO A 109 -3.55 -12.43 3.40
CA PRO A 109 -4.32 -11.41 2.71
C PRO A 109 -5.81 -11.74 2.74
N LEU A 110 -6.63 -10.70 2.75
CA LEU A 110 -8.09 -10.81 2.82
C LEU A 110 -8.75 -10.87 1.44
N GLY A 111 -8.17 -10.21 0.42
CA GLY A 111 -8.83 -10.10 -0.88
C GLY A 111 -8.33 -8.97 -1.75
N VAL A 112 -9.26 -8.48 -2.58
CA VAL A 112 -9.13 -7.22 -3.32
C VAL A 112 -9.59 -6.08 -2.40
N VAL A 113 -8.76 -5.04 -2.26
CA VAL A 113 -9.05 -3.87 -1.42
C VAL A 113 -9.22 -2.62 -2.30
N LEU A 114 -10.33 -1.90 -2.13
CA LEU A 114 -10.53 -0.59 -2.76
C LEU A 114 -9.94 0.51 -1.86
N CYS A 115 -8.94 1.23 -2.37
CA CYS A 115 -8.29 2.35 -1.70
C CYS A 115 -8.83 3.67 -2.26
N LEU A 116 -9.45 4.47 -1.38
CA LEU A 116 -10.03 5.77 -1.69
C LEU A 116 -9.30 6.85 -0.91
N GLY A 117 -8.50 7.65 -1.60
CA GLY A 117 -7.85 8.82 -1.01
C GLY A 117 -8.71 10.07 -1.16
N PRO A 118 -8.79 10.95 -0.14
CA PRO A 118 -9.41 12.26 -0.29
C PRO A 118 -8.48 13.25 -1.00
N TYR A 119 -9.00 14.43 -1.32
CA TYR A 119 -8.31 15.41 -2.16
C TYR A 119 -7.31 16.30 -1.43
N ASN A 120 -7.44 16.45 -0.10
CA ASN A 120 -6.69 17.42 0.70
C ASN A 120 -5.26 16.95 1.04
N TYR A 121 -5.00 15.64 1.12
CA TYR A 121 -3.67 15.04 1.23
C TYR A 121 -3.59 13.83 0.29
N PRO A 122 -3.61 14.08 -1.03
CA PRO A 122 -3.83 13.05 -2.04
C PRO A 122 -2.69 12.03 -2.07
N LEU A 123 -1.49 12.38 -1.59
CA LEU A 123 -0.38 11.45 -1.50
C LEU A 123 -0.45 10.69 -0.18
N ASN A 124 -0.42 11.39 0.95
CA ASN A 124 -0.29 10.76 2.26
C ASN A 124 -1.51 9.90 2.63
N GLU A 125 -2.73 10.44 2.51
CA GLU A 125 -3.94 9.72 2.91
C GLU A 125 -4.26 8.55 1.97
N THR A 126 -3.94 8.68 0.68
CA THR A 126 -4.01 7.54 -0.25
C THR A 126 -3.06 6.42 0.18
N PHE A 127 -1.81 6.77 0.47
CA PHE A 127 -0.77 5.78 0.74
C PHE A 127 -0.95 5.15 2.12
N ALA A 128 -1.53 5.87 3.08
CA ALA A 128 -1.95 5.34 4.38
C ALA A 128 -2.94 4.17 4.27
N LEU A 129 -3.71 4.09 3.18
CA LEU A 129 -4.60 2.95 2.90
C LEU A 129 -3.92 1.92 1.99
N LEU A 130 -3.27 2.39 0.93
CA LEU A 130 -2.74 1.54 -0.15
C LEU A 130 -1.57 0.68 0.29
N ILE A 131 -0.62 1.27 1.01
CA ILE A 131 0.66 0.64 1.38
C ILE A 131 0.44 -0.55 2.33
N PRO A 132 -0.28 -0.41 3.47
CA PRO A 132 -0.54 -1.55 4.34
C PRO A 132 -1.40 -2.63 3.65
N ALA A 133 -2.34 -2.25 2.77
CA ALA A 133 -3.15 -3.23 2.03
C ALA A 133 -2.27 -4.08 1.10
N ILE A 134 -1.47 -3.45 0.25
CA ILE A 134 -0.68 -4.17 -0.76
C ILE A 134 0.45 -4.97 -0.12
N ILE A 135 1.18 -4.43 0.87
CA ILE A 135 2.32 -5.13 1.49
C ILE A 135 1.89 -6.39 2.25
N MET A 136 0.67 -6.40 2.80
CA MET A 136 0.05 -7.57 3.46
C MET A 136 -0.39 -8.67 2.48
N GLY A 137 -0.17 -8.48 1.17
CA GLY A 137 -0.46 -9.46 0.12
C GLY A 137 -1.85 -9.32 -0.53
N ASN A 138 -2.61 -8.28 -0.17
CA ASN A 138 -3.86 -7.97 -0.89
C ASN A 138 -3.53 -7.43 -2.28
N THR A 139 -4.42 -7.66 -3.24
CA THR A 139 -4.45 -6.83 -4.46
C THR A 139 -5.27 -5.59 -4.18
N THR A 140 -4.95 -4.49 -4.85
CA THR A 140 -5.56 -3.20 -4.56
C THR A 140 -6.08 -2.53 -5.81
N ILE A 141 -7.21 -1.84 -5.67
CA ILE A 141 -7.74 -0.91 -6.67
C ILE A 141 -7.60 0.47 -6.06
N PHE A 142 -6.84 1.34 -6.70
CA PHE A 142 -6.73 2.73 -6.28
C PHE A 142 -7.66 3.60 -7.13
N LYS A 143 -8.59 4.29 -6.48
CA LYS A 143 -9.40 5.32 -7.12
C LYS A 143 -8.99 6.70 -6.57
N PRO A 144 -8.31 7.53 -7.37
CA PRO A 144 -7.94 8.88 -6.97
C PRO A 144 -9.16 9.78 -6.81
N ALA A 145 -9.01 10.85 -6.03
CA ALA A 145 -10.00 11.91 -5.95
C ALA A 145 -10.25 12.53 -7.34
N LYS A 146 -11.53 12.85 -7.65
CA LYS A 146 -11.91 13.43 -8.95
C LYS A 146 -11.37 14.85 -9.12
N HIS A 147 -11.36 15.60 -8.03
CA HIS A 147 -10.89 16.97 -7.96
C HIS A 147 -9.84 17.03 -6.87
N GLY A 148 -8.67 17.52 -7.27
CA GLY A 148 -7.50 17.82 -6.47
C GLY A 148 -6.83 18.94 -7.22
#